data_AF-A0A0G0E9A2-F1
#
_entry.id   AF-A0A0G0E9A2-F1
#
_cell.length_a   1.000
_cell.length_b   1.000
_cell.length_c   1.000
_cell.angle_alpha   90.00
_cell.angle_beta   90.00
_cell.angle_gamma   90.00
#
_symmetry.space_group_name_H-M   'P 1'
#
loop_
_entity.id
_entity.type
_entity.pdbx_description
1 polymer ?
#
loop_
_entity_poly.entity_id
_entity_poly.type
_entity_poly.pdbx_seq_one_letter_code
_entity_poly.pdbx_strand_id
1 'polypeptide(L)'
;MEQKLKDILKKTLKVTEPLVNAGTSSDAKFMNVILGIYRVSFGTLRDIYYLSDNEDTGSSALALTRKIIEYGIAIEYMLWKGKEKMAEQFQTHLHKEIHDEIKFLKFIGQDPAIQNESLKLGVENAEKNYASLNSAGKNRRSWAGISLEKMIEDLHSAKKLEDFDFSRISQAYIWGCRLNHVSPMVVSNYMGQEESAIASSFYMRQALLIATLFHIRLTTRYIDEIRLAKGINEYQELANEISLIWSEINTIPK
;
A
#
# COMPACT_ATOMS: atom_id res chain seq x y z
N MET A 1 25.54 -3.99 -2.17
CA MET A 1 24.20 -4.55 -1.91
C MET A 1 23.12 -3.51 -2.19
N GLU A 2 23.23 -2.30 -1.63
CA GLU A 2 22.26 -1.23 -1.84
C GLU A 2 22.10 -0.83 -3.31
N GLN A 3 23.20 -0.65 -4.06
CA GLN A 3 23.12 -0.33 -5.49
C GLN A 3 22.34 -1.38 -6.29
N LYS A 4 22.59 -2.68 -6.03
CA LYS A 4 21.84 -3.77 -6.69
C LYS A 4 20.34 -3.68 -6.37
N LEU A 5 19.97 -3.34 -5.14
CA LEU A 5 18.56 -3.14 -4.77
C LEU A 5 17.95 -1.91 -5.47
N LYS A 6 18.70 -0.81 -5.60
CA LYS A 6 18.28 0.38 -6.39
C LYS A 6 18.03 0.01 -7.85
N ASP A 7 18.94 -0.73 -8.46
CA ASP A 7 18.84 -1.16 -9.86
C ASP A 7 17.63 -2.08 -10.09
N ILE A 8 17.39 -3.02 -9.17
CA ILE A 8 16.22 -3.90 -9.18
C ILE A 8 14.93 -3.10 -9.04
N LEU A 9 14.88 -2.14 -8.12
CA LEU A 9 13.69 -1.31 -7.92
C LEU A 9 13.43 -0.46 -9.18
N LYS A 10 14.45 0.16 -9.76
CA LYS A 10 14.36 0.89 -11.03
C LYS A 10 13.82 0.01 -12.16
N LYS A 11 14.34 -1.21 -12.29
CA LYS A 11 13.84 -2.20 -13.26
C LYS A 11 12.38 -2.54 -12.99
N THR A 12 12.01 -2.75 -11.73
CA THR A 12 10.63 -3.02 -11.32
C THR A 12 9.71 -1.90 -11.76
N LEU A 13 10.02 -0.63 -11.45
CA LEU A 13 9.24 0.54 -11.89
C LEU A 13 9.03 0.57 -13.41
N LYS A 14 10.10 0.31 -14.19
CA LYS A 14 10.01 0.31 -15.65
C LYS A 14 9.08 -0.80 -16.17
N VAL A 15 9.18 -2.00 -15.60
CA VAL A 15 8.38 -3.16 -16.00
C VAL A 15 6.92 -2.99 -15.61
N THR A 16 6.64 -2.36 -14.46
CA THR A 16 5.28 -2.24 -13.92
C THR A 16 4.51 -1.01 -14.36
N GLU A 17 5.18 -0.01 -14.93
CA GLU A 17 4.56 1.23 -15.42
C GLU A 17 3.33 1.01 -16.33
N PRO A 18 3.32 0.07 -17.29
CA PRO A 18 2.15 -0.15 -18.15
C PRO A 18 0.88 -0.48 -17.37
N LEU A 19 0.99 -1.15 -16.21
CA LEU A 19 -0.17 -1.54 -15.41
C LEU A 19 -0.82 -0.37 -14.66
N VAL A 20 -0.09 0.73 -14.42
CA VAL A 20 -0.65 1.97 -13.84
C VAL A 20 -1.70 2.58 -14.77
N ASN A 21 -1.46 2.42 -16.08
CA ASN A 21 -2.26 2.97 -17.18
C ASN A 21 -3.21 1.95 -17.82
N ALA A 22 -3.15 0.68 -17.42
CA ALA A 22 -3.98 -0.40 -17.95
C ALA A 22 -5.49 -0.25 -17.66
N GLY A 23 -5.87 0.73 -16.83
CA GLY A 23 -7.21 0.84 -16.26
C GLY A 23 -8.29 1.31 -17.22
N THR A 24 -9.18 0.40 -17.60
CA THR A 24 -10.61 0.69 -17.77
C THR A 24 -11.34 0.40 -16.46
N SER A 25 -12.21 1.30 -16.02
CA SER A 25 -13.17 1.03 -14.93
C SER A 25 -13.98 -0.23 -15.28
N SER A 26 -14.04 -1.18 -14.34
CA SER A 26 -14.82 -2.42 -14.47
C SER A 26 -16.05 -2.35 -13.57
N ASP A 27 -17.11 -3.10 -13.90
CA ASP A 27 -18.25 -3.29 -13.00
C ASP A 27 -17.85 -4.07 -11.72
N ALA A 28 -16.73 -4.81 -11.77
CA ALA A 28 -16.20 -5.51 -10.60
C ALA A 28 -15.60 -4.50 -9.59
N LYS A 29 -16.13 -4.50 -8.36
CA LYS A 29 -15.70 -3.56 -7.31
C LYS A 29 -14.25 -3.83 -6.93
N PHE A 30 -13.86 -5.10 -6.86
CA PHE A 30 -12.49 -5.46 -6.51
C PHE A 30 -11.48 -4.97 -7.55
N MET A 31 -11.80 -5.04 -8.85
CA MET A 31 -10.93 -4.54 -9.93
C MET A 31 -10.62 -3.04 -9.77
N ASN A 32 -11.61 -2.24 -9.38
CA ASN A 32 -11.43 -0.82 -9.16
C ASN A 32 -10.58 -0.55 -7.90
N VAL A 33 -10.78 -1.33 -6.83
CA VAL A 33 -9.99 -1.22 -5.59
C VAL A 33 -8.53 -1.60 -5.82
N ILE A 34 -8.26 -2.74 -6.48
CA ILE A 34 -6.89 -3.19 -6.73
C ILE A 34 -6.15 -2.24 -7.68
N LEU A 35 -6.83 -1.64 -8.68
CA LEU A 35 -6.23 -0.61 -9.53
C LEU A 35 -5.84 0.64 -8.71
N GLY A 36 -6.73 1.12 -7.83
CA GLY A 36 -6.43 2.26 -6.96
C GLY A 36 -5.23 1.98 -6.05
N ILE A 37 -5.24 0.83 -5.40
CA ILE A 37 -4.13 0.35 -4.56
C ILE A 37 -2.83 0.20 -5.37
N TYR A 38 -2.92 -0.30 -6.61
CA TYR A 38 -1.77 -0.47 -7.50
C TYR A 38 -1.10 0.86 -7.81
N ARG A 39 -1.88 1.87 -8.19
CA ARG A 39 -1.38 3.23 -8.48
C ARG A 39 -0.70 3.85 -7.27
N VAL A 40 -1.29 3.69 -6.09
CA VAL A 40 -0.69 4.18 -4.84
C VAL A 40 0.61 3.44 -4.51
N SER A 41 0.65 2.12 -4.69
CA SER A 41 1.86 1.32 -4.48
C SER A 41 2.98 1.73 -5.46
N PHE A 42 2.66 1.91 -6.74
CA PHE A 42 3.60 2.36 -7.76
C PHE A 42 4.18 3.75 -7.43
N GLY A 43 3.33 4.71 -7.09
CA GLY A 43 3.77 6.05 -6.67
C GLY A 43 4.70 6.00 -5.46
N THR A 44 4.35 5.18 -4.46
CA THR A 44 5.18 5.00 -3.26
C THR A 44 6.53 4.33 -3.59
N LEU A 45 6.56 3.37 -4.51
CA LEU A 45 7.80 2.73 -4.97
C LEU A 45 8.72 3.75 -5.66
N ARG A 46 8.16 4.64 -6.48
CA ARG A 46 8.89 5.75 -7.12
C ARG A 46 9.46 6.73 -6.10
N ASP A 47 8.69 7.07 -5.07
CA ASP A 47 9.16 7.99 -4.02
C ASP A 47 10.30 7.36 -3.21
N ILE A 48 10.23 6.06 -2.91
CA ILE A 48 11.35 5.32 -2.29
C ILE A 48 12.60 5.32 -3.18
N TYR A 49 12.44 5.13 -4.49
CA TYR A 49 13.56 5.22 -5.44
C TYR A 49 14.22 6.60 -5.41
N TYR A 50 13.42 7.67 -5.43
CA TYR A 50 13.92 9.04 -5.37
C TYR A 50 14.69 9.33 -4.08
N LEU A 51 14.15 8.88 -2.93
CA LEU A 51 14.84 9.00 -1.65
C LEU A 51 16.15 8.20 -1.63
N SER A 52 16.21 7.08 -2.34
CA SER A 52 17.38 6.22 -2.35
C SER A 52 18.66 6.89 -2.87
N ASP A 53 18.58 8.02 -3.57
CA ASP A 53 19.76 8.79 -3.98
C ASP A 53 20.42 9.57 -2.82
N ASN A 54 19.80 9.61 -1.64
CA ASN A 54 20.30 10.35 -0.47
C ASN A 54 20.44 9.42 0.75
N GLU A 55 21.68 9.22 1.22
CA GLU A 55 22.01 8.27 2.29
C GLU A 55 21.28 8.55 3.62
N ASP A 56 21.00 9.82 3.94
CA ASP A 56 20.36 10.24 5.20
C ASP A 56 18.84 10.04 5.23
N THR A 57 18.24 9.61 4.12
CA THR A 57 16.78 9.50 3.98
C THR A 57 16.24 8.09 4.24
N GLY A 58 17.07 7.18 4.75
CA GLY A 58 16.69 5.78 4.98
C GLY A 58 15.46 5.63 5.89
N SER A 59 15.35 6.44 6.92
CA SER A 59 14.16 6.45 7.81
C SER A 59 12.90 6.88 7.07
N SER A 60 12.95 7.92 6.24
CA SER A 60 11.83 8.35 5.41
C SER A 60 11.43 7.29 4.39
N ALA A 61 12.41 6.66 3.73
CA ALA A 61 12.16 5.57 2.78
C ALA A 61 11.48 4.37 3.46
N LEU A 62 11.94 3.97 4.65
CA LEU A 62 11.35 2.85 5.38
C LEU A 62 9.96 3.19 5.92
N ALA A 63 9.71 4.42 6.36
CA ALA A 63 8.39 4.88 6.78
C ALA A 63 7.35 4.70 5.66
N LEU A 64 7.73 4.94 4.40
CA LEU A 64 6.86 4.73 3.23
C LEU A 64 6.52 3.25 2.99
N THR A 65 7.37 2.31 3.39
CA THR A 65 7.05 0.87 3.18
C THR A 65 5.83 0.40 3.96
N ARG A 66 5.50 1.05 5.09
CA ARG A 66 4.27 0.76 5.84
C ARG A 66 3.05 0.83 4.93
N LYS A 67 2.97 1.88 4.11
CA LYS A 67 1.88 2.11 3.16
C LYS A 67 1.76 0.99 2.15
N ILE A 68 2.88 0.54 1.58
CA ILE A 68 2.92 -0.57 0.62
C ILE A 68 2.50 -1.89 1.28
N ILE A 69 2.96 -2.16 2.51
CA ILE A 69 2.58 -3.35 3.28
C ILE A 69 1.07 -3.34 3.56
N GLU A 70 0.53 -2.24 4.09
CA GLU A 70 -0.89 -2.09 4.41
C GLU A 70 -1.79 -2.39 3.21
N TYR A 71 -1.47 -1.80 2.06
CA TYR A 71 -2.24 -2.06 0.84
C TYR A 71 -2.06 -3.47 0.30
N GLY A 72 -0.85 -4.03 0.34
CA GLY A 72 -0.61 -5.41 -0.08
C GLY A 72 -1.38 -6.42 0.77
N ILE A 73 -1.34 -6.27 2.09
CA ILE A 73 -2.10 -7.10 3.03
C ILE A 73 -3.60 -6.92 2.85
N ALA A 74 -4.09 -5.70 2.60
CA ALA A 74 -5.50 -5.46 2.32
C ALA A 74 -5.98 -6.29 1.11
N ILE A 75 -5.21 -6.33 0.02
CA ILE A 75 -5.52 -7.13 -1.17
C ILE A 75 -5.53 -8.63 -0.87
N GLU A 76 -4.50 -9.15 -0.19
CA GLU A 76 -4.46 -10.57 0.18
C GLU A 76 -5.64 -10.96 1.09
N TYR A 77 -6.01 -10.08 2.03
CA TYR A 77 -7.15 -10.28 2.92
C TYR A 77 -8.48 -10.24 2.16
N MET A 78 -8.66 -9.32 1.21
CA MET A 78 -9.82 -9.28 0.33
C MET A 78 -9.95 -10.56 -0.49
N LEU A 79 -8.86 -11.01 -1.13
CA LEU A 79 -8.83 -12.25 -1.91
C LEU A 79 -9.25 -13.46 -1.07
N TRP A 80 -8.77 -13.55 0.17
CA TRP A 80 -9.09 -14.66 1.06
C TRP A 80 -10.53 -14.64 1.60
N LYS A 81 -11.03 -13.48 2.05
CA LYS A 81 -12.35 -13.35 2.69
C LYS A 81 -13.52 -13.21 1.71
N GLY A 82 -13.22 -13.09 0.41
CA GLY A 82 -14.21 -12.89 -0.66
C GLY A 82 -14.09 -11.48 -1.24
N LYS A 83 -13.39 -11.39 -2.37
CA LYS A 83 -12.88 -10.13 -2.93
C LYS A 83 -13.94 -9.06 -3.20
N GLU A 84 -15.07 -9.41 -3.83
CA GLU A 84 -16.13 -8.44 -4.15
C GLU A 84 -16.84 -7.92 -2.90
N LYS A 85 -17.15 -8.82 -1.95
CA LYS A 85 -17.78 -8.44 -0.67
C LYS A 85 -16.87 -7.52 0.14
N MET A 86 -15.57 -7.82 0.19
CA MET A 86 -14.63 -7.01 0.94
C MET A 86 -14.33 -5.68 0.23
N ALA A 87 -14.28 -5.65 -1.11
CA ALA A 87 -14.17 -4.41 -1.89
C ALA A 87 -15.39 -3.50 -1.69
N GLU A 88 -16.60 -4.06 -1.62
CA GLU A 88 -17.80 -3.29 -1.26
C GLU A 88 -17.72 -2.70 0.14
N GLN A 89 -17.22 -3.45 1.12
CA GLN A 89 -16.99 -2.92 2.47
C GLN A 89 -15.94 -1.81 2.48
N PHE A 90 -14.90 -1.94 1.67
CA PHE A 90 -13.88 -0.91 1.49
C PHE A 90 -14.48 0.38 0.93
N GLN A 91 -15.27 0.29 -0.15
CA GLN A 91 -15.97 1.44 -0.74
C GLN A 91 -17.02 2.05 0.22
N THR A 92 -17.72 1.21 0.98
CA THR A 92 -18.65 1.68 2.02
C THR A 92 -17.92 2.50 3.08
N HIS A 93 -16.73 2.05 3.49
CA HIS A 93 -15.93 2.75 4.48
C HIS A 93 -15.36 4.06 3.93
N LEU A 94 -14.91 4.08 2.67
CA LEU A 94 -14.46 5.28 1.98
C LEU A 94 -15.51 6.41 2.06
N HIS A 95 -16.79 6.11 1.80
CA HIS A 95 -17.85 7.12 1.90
C HIS A 95 -18.00 7.69 3.31
N LYS A 96 -17.78 6.86 4.34
CA LYS A 96 -17.78 7.32 5.73
C LYS A 96 -16.54 8.15 6.04
N GLU A 97 -15.35 7.74 5.61
CA GLU A 97 -14.10 8.47 5.84
C GLU A 97 -14.16 9.87 5.23
N ILE A 98 -14.59 10.00 3.96
CA ILE A 98 -14.75 11.29 3.29
C ILE A 98 -15.73 12.19 4.07
N HIS A 99 -16.85 11.63 4.55
CA HIS A 99 -17.83 12.37 5.34
C HIS A 99 -17.25 12.88 6.67
N ASP A 100 -16.55 12.03 7.39
CA ASP A 100 -15.94 12.39 8.67
C ASP A 100 -14.83 13.44 8.49
N GLU A 101 -14.05 13.35 7.40
CA GLU A 101 -13.07 14.37 7.02
C GLU A 101 -13.73 15.72 6.73
N ILE A 102 -14.79 15.75 5.92
CA ILE A 102 -15.54 16.99 5.63
C ILE A 102 -16.09 17.60 6.92
N LYS A 103 -16.64 16.79 7.82
CA LYS A 103 -17.13 17.25 9.13
C LYS A 103 -16.01 17.86 9.97
N PHE A 104 -14.85 17.20 10.00
CA PHE A 104 -13.70 17.70 10.74
C PHE A 104 -13.18 19.01 10.15
N LEU A 105 -13.08 19.10 8.82
CA LEU A 105 -12.68 20.32 8.11
C LEU A 105 -13.61 21.49 8.43
N LYS A 106 -14.93 21.27 8.38
CA LYS A 106 -15.93 22.27 8.80
C LYS A 106 -15.74 22.68 10.26
N PHE A 107 -15.51 21.71 11.15
CA PHE A 107 -15.28 21.97 12.57
C PHE A 107 -14.06 22.85 12.84
N ILE A 108 -12.98 22.71 12.06
CA ILE A 108 -11.78 23.56 12.17
C ILE A 108 -11.86 24.85 11.33
N GLY A 109 -13.03 25.18 10.77
CA GLY A 109 -13.26 26.41 10.01
C GLY A 109 -12.78 26.37 8.55
N GLN A 110 -12.51 25.18 8.00
CA GLN A 110 -12.04 24.95 6.63
C GLN A 110 -13.12 24.29 5.77
N ASP A 111 -14.30 24.90 5.62
CA ASP A 111 -15.39 24.29 4.83
C ASP A 111 -15.03 24.22 3.33
N PRO A 112 -14.84 23.02 2.75
CA PRO A 112 -14.49 22.89 1.33
C PRO A 112 -15.58 23.42 0.40
N ALA A 113 -16.85 23.40 0.83
CA ALA A 113 -17.98 23.83 0.00
C ALA A 113 -18.02 25.34 -0.26
N ILE A 114 -17.30 26.12 0.56
CA ILE A 114 -17.22 27.59 0.42
C ILE A 114 -16.01 28.00 -0.45
N GLN A 115 -15.04 27.12 -0.64
CA GLN A 115 -13.79 27.45 -1.34
C GLN A 115 -13.98 27.56 -2.86
N ASN A 116 -14.66 26.59 -3.50
CA ASN A 116 -15.03 26.65 -4.93
C ASN A 116 -16.15 25.66 -5.29
N GLU A 117 -16.77 25.84 -6.47
CA GLU A 117 -17.92 25.05 -6.92
C GLU A 117 -17.59 23.56 -7.14
N SER A 118 -16.37 23.22 -7.58
CA SER A 118 -15.96 21.82 -7.76
C SER A 118 -15.92 21.07 -6.43
N LEU A 119 -15.41 21.73 -5.38
CA LEU A 119 -15.36 21.17 -4.03
C LEU A 119 -16.76 21.08 -3.42
N LYS A 120 -17.62 22.06 -3.68
CA LYS A 120 -19.03 22.02 -3.27
C LYS A 120 -19.77 20.81 -3.85
N LEU A 121 -19.66 20.57 -5.16
CA LEU A 121 -20.23 19.37 -5.79
C LEU A 121 -19.65 18.08 -5.20
N GLY A 122 -18.35 18.08 -4.87
CA GLY A 122 -17.69 16.96 -4.18
C GLY A 122 -18.30 16.69 -2.80
N VAL A 123 -18.52 17.74 -2.00
CA VAL A 123 -19.17 17.66 -0.68
C VAL A 123 -20.61 17.15 -0.81
N GLU A 124 -21.40 17.68 -1.74
CA GLU A 124 -22.79 17.24 -1.98
C GLU A 124 -22.85 15.76 -2.35
N ASN A 125 -21.95 15.30 -3.22
CA ASN A 125 -21.85 13.88 -3.58
C ASN A 125 -21.43 13.00 -2.40
N ALA A 126 -20.46 13.46 -1.59
CA ALA A 126 -20.02 12.74 -0.40
C ALA A 126 -21.15 12.58 0.64
N GLU A 127 -21.89 13.65 0.91
CA GLU A 127 -23.02 13.64 1.83
C GLU A 127 -24.15 12.72 1.32
N LYS A 128 -24.45 12.76 0.02
CA LYS A 128 -25.41 11.84 -0.61
C LYS A 128 -24.98 10.37 -0.47
N ASN A 129 -23.72 10.08 -0.74
CA ASN A 129 -23.16 8.73 -0.61
C ASN A 129 -23.20 8.25 0.85
N TYR A 130 -22.81 9.09 1.81
CA TYR A 130 -22.91 8.78 3.24
C TYR A 130 -24.36 8.57 3.70
N ALA A 131 -25.30 9.41 3.25
CA ALA A 131 -26.71 9.30 3.60
C ALA A 131 -27.30 7.95 3.21
N SER A 132 -26.89 7.41 2.05
CA SER A 132 -27.30 6.10 1.53
C SER A 132 -26.77 4.89 2.32
N LEU A 133 -25.78 5.09 3.20
CA LEU A 133 -25.25 4.01 4.03
C LEU A 133 -26.26 3.56 5.10
N ASN A 134 -26.29 2.25 5.35
CA ASN A 134 -27.02 1.68 6.48
C ASN A 134 -26.33 1.97 7.84
N SER A 135 -26.99 1.63 8.95
CA SER A 135 -26.46 1.87 10.30
C SER A 135 -25.09 1.21 10.54
N ALA A 136 -24.88 0.00 10.02
CA ALA A 136 -23.61 -0.71 10.14
C ALA A 136 -22.48 0.00 9.38
N GLY A 137 -22.76 0.55 8.19
CA GLY A 137 -21.82 1.33 7.40
C GLY A 137 -21.42 2.63 8.10
N LYS A 138 -22.40 3.35 8.65
CA LYS A 138 -22.20 4.62 9.38
C LYS A 138 -21.40 4.45 10.67
N ASN A 139 -21.54 3.33 11.37
CA ASN A 139 -20.86 3.08 12.66
C ASN A 139 -19.49 2.39 12.53
N ARG A 140 -19.06 2.03 11.30
CA ARG A 140 -17.82 1.28 11.08
C ARG A 140 -16.57 2.14 11.34
N ARG A 141 -15.63 1.65 12.15
CA ARG A 141 -14.39 2.37 12.49
C ARG A 141 -13.17 2.01 11.64
N SER A 142 -13.19 0.85 10.99
CA SER A 142 -12.17 0.44 10.01
C SER A 142 -12.83 -0.36 8.89
N TRP A 143 -12.30 -0.28 7.66
CA TRP A 143 -12.93 -0.92 6.50
C TRP A 143 -13.13 -2.43 6.68
N ALA A 144 -12.16 -3.13 7.29
CA ALA A 144 -12.22 -4.57 7.54
C ALA A 144 -12.84 -4.95 8.89
N GLY A 145 -13.06 -3.98 9.80
CA GLY A 145 -13.52 -4.22 11.16
C GLY A 145 -12.47 -4.78 12.13
N ILE A 146 -11.22 -4.94 11.68
CA ILE A 146 -10.07 -5.40 12.47
C ILE A 146 -8.83 -4.56 12.15
N SER A 147 -7.78 -4.67 12.97
CA SER A 147 -6.49 -4.00 12.73
C SER A 147 -5.66 -4.72 11.65
N LEU A 148 -4.62 -4.07 11.13
CA LEU A 148 -3.74 -4.68 10.14
C LEU A 148 -2.97 -5.88 10.73
N GLU A 149 -2.49 -5.76 11.96
CA GLU A 149 -1.80 -6.83 12.69
C GLU A 149 -2.70 -8.06 12.73
N LYS A 150 -4.00 -7.86 13.03
CA LYS A 150 -4.97 -8.95 13.05
C LYS A 150 -5.21 -9.55 11.66
N MET A 151 -5.18 -8.75 10.59
CA MET A 151 -5.23 -9.28 9.22
C MET A 151 -4.02 -10.16 8.89
N ILE A 152 -2.82 -9.74 9.29
CA ILE A 152 -1.57 -10.49 9.08
C ILE A 152 -1.62 -11.82 9.84
N GLU A 153 -2.02 -11.81 11.10
CA GLU A 153 -2.23 -13.01 11.93
C GLU A 153 -3.26 -13.97 11.32
N ASP A 154 -4.40 -13.44 10.88
CA ASP A 154 -5.47 -14.25 10.32
C ASP A 154 -5.06 -14.89 8.98
N LEU A 155 -4.33 -14.16 8.13
CA LEU A 155 -3.77 -14.68 6.89
C LEU A 155 -2.74 -15.79 7.16
N HIS A 156 -1.86 -15.61 8.14
CA HIS A 156 -0.88 -16.62 8.55
C HIS A 156 -1.57 -17.87 9.11
N SER A 157 -2.51 -17.70 10.05
CA SER A 157 -3.29 -18.79 10.64
C SER A 157 -4.06 -19.59 9.59
N ALA A 158 -4.50 -18.93 8.52
CA ALA A 158 -5.18 -19.55 7.38
C ALA A 158 -4.23 -20.11 6.30
N LYS A 159 -2.91 -20.12 6.55
CA LYS A 159 -1.85 -20.57 5.63
C LYS A 159 -1.87 -19.82 4.29
N LYS A 160 -2.21 -18.53 4.31
CA LYS A 160 -2.14 -17.60 3.17
C LYS A 160 -0.85 -16.78 3.16
N LEU A 161 -0.17 -16.73 4.30
CA LEU A 161 1.22 -16.31 4.44
C LEU A 161 2.00 -17.47 5.05
N GLU A 162 3.16 -17.78 4.47
CA GLU A 162 4.08 -18.76 5.06
C GLU A 162 4.81 -18.14 6.26
N ASP A 163 5.38 -18.97 7.13
CA ASP A 163 6.08 -18.52 8.35
C ASP A 163 7.18 -17.49 8.04
N PHE A 164 7.91 -17.73 6.95
CA PHE A 164 8.97 -16.85 6.49
C PHE A 164 8.44 -15.46 6.12
N ASP A 165 7.35 -15.41 5.34
CA ASP A 165 6.69 -14.16 4.95
C ASP A 165 6.11 -13.44 6.16
N PHE A 166 5.38 -14.17 7.02
CA PHE A 166 4.77 -13.62 8.23
C PHE A 166 5.79 -12.91 9.12
N SER A 167 6.94 -13.54 9.38
CA SER A 167 8.02 -12.96 10.19
C SER A 167 8.55 -11.67 9.59
N ARG A 168 8.89 -11.67 8.30
CA ARG A 168 9.51 -10.52 7.62
C ARG A 168 8.53 -9.35 7.45
N ILE A 169 7.29 -9.64 7.08
CA ILE A 169 6.22 -8.63 6.94
C ILE A 169 5.95 -7.97 8.29
N SER A 170 5.81 -8.77 9.36
CA SER A 170 5.53 -8.25 10.70
C SER A 170 6.67 -7.37 11.21
N GLN A 171 7.92 -7.80 11.02
CA GLN A 171 9.09 -7.02 11.40
C GLN A 171 9.19 -5.70 10.63
N ALA A 172 9.01 -5.76 9.31
CA ALA A 172 8.98 -4.60 8.43
C ALA A 172 7.90 -3.58 8.86
N TYR A 173 6.69 -4.07 9.11
CA TYR A 173 5.56 -3.25 9.52
C TYR A 173 5.81 -2.58 10.88
N ILE A 174 6.33 -3.32 11.87
CA ILE A 174 6.68 -2.76 13.19
C ILE A 174 7.73 -1.64 13.04
N TRP A 175 8.77 -1.85 12.24
CA TRP A 175 9.78 -0.81 12.01
C TRP A 175 9.22 0.41 11.30
N GLY A 176 8.42 0.23 10.25
CA GLY A 176 7.73 1.34 9.57
C GLY A 176 6.80 2.11 10.52
N CYS A 177 6.05 1.44 11.38
CA CYS A 177 5.19 2.08 12.37
C CYS A 177 5.96 2.92 13.38
N ARG A 178 7.12 2.44 13.86
CA ARG A 178 7.96 3.20 14.81
C ARG A 178 8.43 4.54 14.25
N LEU A 179 8.59 4.64 12.93
CA LEU A 179 9.06 5.85 12.24
C LEU A 179 7.94 6.87 11.94
N ASN A 180 6.67 6.50 12.15
CA ASN A 180 5.51 7.37 11.87
C ASN A 180 4.91 8.05 13.11
N HIS A 181 5.47 7.80 14.29
CA HIS A 181 5.02 8.34 15.57
C HIS A 181 6.24 8.76 16.41
N VAL A 182 6.04 9.61 17.42
CA VAL A 182 7.11 9.96 18.36
C VAL A 182 7.56 8.69 19.08
N SER A 183 8.74 8.17 18.73
CA SER A 183 9.29 6.94 19.27
C SER A 183 10.60 7.23 20.01
N PRO A 184 10.66 6.97 21.32
CA PRO A 184 11.91 7.16 22.09
C PRO A 184 13.09 6.36 21.52
N MET A 185 12.82 5.16 21.01
CA MET A 185 13.82 4.32 20.33
C MET A 185 14.39 5.00 19.08
N VAL A 186 13.53 5.63 18.27
CA VAL A 186 13.98 6.33 17.05
C VAL A 186 14.74 7.59 17.44
N VAL A 187 14.23 8.38 18.39
CA VAL A 187 14.88 9.61 18.86
C VAL A 187 16.27 9.31 19.43
N SER A 188 16.44 8.19 20.16
CA SER A 188 17.73 7.75 20.69
C SER A 188 18.80 7.63 19.59
N ASN A 189 18.45 7.10 18.40
CA ASN A 189 19.38 6.96 17.29
C ASN A 189 19.85 8.29 16.69
N TYR A 190 19.14 9.39 16.97
CA TYR A 190 19.50 10.74 16.55
C TYR A 190 20.16 11.56 17.67
N MET A 191 20.38 10.96 18.84
CA MET A 191 21.16 11.57 19.92
C MET A 191 22.67 11.33 19.78
N GLY A 192 23.11 10.41 18.92
CA GLY A 192 24.51 10.16 18.56
C GLY A 192 24.75 10.11 17.04
N GLN A 193 25.83 10.72 16.54
CA GLN A 193 26.05 10.89 15.09
C GLN A 193 26.39 9.59 14.33
N GLU A 194 27.22 8.70 14.89
CA GLU A 194 27.63 7.45 14.21
C GLU A 194 26.48 6.42 14.14
N GLU A 195 25.60 6.40 15.14
CA GLU A 195 24.43 5.50 15.19
C GLU A 195 23.41 5.85 14.10
N SER A 196 23.31 7.12 13.71
CA SER A 196 22.36 7.62 12.71
C SER A 196 22.69 7.12 11.29
N ALA A 197 23.95 7.20 10.87
CA ALA A 197 24.37 6.78 9.53
C ALA A 197 24.21 5.25 9.32
N ILE A 198 24.58 4.46 10.33
CA ILE A 198 24.42 3.00 10.31
C ILE A 198 22.93 2.63 10.25
N ALA A 199 22.09 3.30 11.06
CA ALA A 199 20.65 3.09 11.04
C ALA A 199 20.04 3.46 9.69
N SER A 200 20.45 4.59 9.09
CA SER A 200 19.92 5.05 7.81
C SER A 200 20.24 4.08 6.67
N SER A 201 21.49 3.60 6.55
CA SER A 201 21.85 2.60 5.53
C SER A 201 21.10 1.26 5.73
N PHE A 202 20.88 0.84 6.98
CA PHE A 202 20.04 -0.31 7.27
C PHE A 202 18.59 -0.08 6.81
N TYR A 203 17.99 1.05 7.18
CA TYR A 203 16.61 1.38 6.80
C TYR A 203 16.44 1.50 5.29
N MET A 204 17.40 2.09 4.57
CA MET A 204 17.37 2.20 3.12
C MET A 204 17.34 0.82 2.44
N ARG A 205 18.22 -0.09 2.86
CA ARG A 205 18.24 -1.47 2.34
C ARG A 205 16.90 -2.17 2.56
N GLN A 206 16.34 -2.04 3.76
CA GLN A 206 15.03 -2.62 4.08
C GLN A 206 13.93 -1.99 3.23
N ALA A 207 13.94 -0.67 3.06
CA ALA A 207 12.94 0.04 2.28
C ALA A 207 12.90 -0.44 0.83
N LEU A 208 14.07 -0.50 0.17
CA LEU A 208 14.21 -0.95 -1.21
C LEU A 208 13.73 -2.40 -1.37
N LEU A 209 14.13 -3.30 -0.47
CA LEU A 209 13.78 -4.71 -0.54
C LEU A 209 12.27 -4.95 -0.32
N ILE A 210 11.73 -4.42 0.78
CA ILE A 210 10.33 -4.67 1.18
C ILE A 210 9.38 -4.05 0.16
N ALA A 211 9.62 -2.81 -0.26
CA ALA A 211 8.77 -2.13 -1.23
C ALA A 211 8.70 -2.91 -2.55
N THR A 212 9.86 -3.39 -3.03
CA THR A 212 9.93 -4.16 -4.27
C THR A 212 9.19 -5.49 -4.15
N LEU A 213 9.42 -6.25 -3.07
CA LEU A 213 8.77 -7.55 -2.85
C LEU A 213 7.24 -7.43 -2.82
N PHE A 214 6.72 -6.46 -2.06
CA PHE A 214 5.28 -6.24 -1.98
C PHE A 214 4.69 -5.71 -3.28
N HIS A 215 5.38 -4.83 -3.98
CA HIS A 215 4.90 -4.33 -5.27
C HIS A 215 4.86 -5.43 -6.33
N ILE A 216 5.85 -6.34 -6.34
CA ILE A 216 5.84 -7.54 -7.18
C ILE A 216 4.63 -8.43 -6.84
N ARG A 217 4.40 -8.70 -5.56
CA ARG A 217 3.23 -9.50 -5.12
C ARG A 217 1.92 -8.85 -5.55
N LEU A 218 1.79 -7.55 -5.39
CA LEU A 218 0.59 -6.82 -5.82
C LEU A 218 0.44 -6.83 -7.35
N THR A 219 1.54 -6.72 -8.08
CA THR A 219 1.58 -6.81 -9.55
C THR A 219 1.07 -8.15 -10.05
N THR A 220 1.51 -9.26 -9.47
CA THR A 220 1.03 -10.58 -9.88
C THR A 220 -0.46 -10.74 -9.61
N ARG A 221 -0.96 -10.30 -8.44
CA ARG A 221 -2.40 -10.28 -8.16
C ARG A 221 -3.18 -9.45 -9.18
N TYR A 222 -2.66 -8.29 -9.56
CA TYR A 222 -3.38 -7.43 -10.48
C TYR A 222 -3.43 -8.01 -11.90
N ILE A 223 -2.33 -8.59 -12.39
CA ILE A 223 -2.29 -9.29 -13.68
C ILE A 223 -3.27 -10.47 -13.69
N ASP A 224 -3.29 -11.28 -12.62
CA ASP A 224 -4.20 -12.42 -12.50
C ASP A 224 -5.66 -11.96 -12.60
N GLU A 225 -6.00 -10.86 -11.95
CA GLU A 225 -7.35 -10.31 -11.94
C GLU A 225 -7.75 -9.71 -13.30
N ILE A 226 -6.82 -9.04 -14.00
CA ILE A 226 -7.05 -8.59 -15.38
C ILE A 226 -7.28 -9.80 -16.30
N ARG A 227 -6.46 -10.86 -16.16
CA ARG A 227 -6.59 -12.09 -16.95
C ARG A 227 -7.94 -12.75 -16.72
N LEU A 228 -8.39 -12.84 -15.46
CA LEU A 228 -9.71 -13.38 -15.12
C LEU A 228 -10.85 -12.55 -15.71
N ALA A 229 -10.73 -11.21 -15.70
CA ALA A 229 -11.76 -10.32 -16.22
C ALA A 229 -11.86 -10.34 -17.76
N LYS A 230 -10.72 -10.39 -18.46
CA LYS A 230 -10.68 -10.35 -19.94
C LYS A 230 -10.72 -11.74 -20.59
N GLY A 231 -10.43 -12.80 -19.85
CA GLY A 231 -10.30 -14.17 -20.38
C GLY A 231 -9.07 -14.38 -21.28
N ILE A 232 -8.19 -13.39 -21.38
CA ILE A 232 -6.96 -13.41 -22.18
C ILE A 232 -5.76 -12.99 -21.36
N ASN A 233 -4.58 -13.42 -21.79
CA ASN A 233 -3.33 -13.22 -21.06
C ASN A 233 -2.48 -12.09 -21.66
N GLU A 234 -3.03 -10.89 -21.68
CA GLU A 234 -2.45 -9.69 -22.30
C GLU A 234 -1.07 -9.32 -21.73
N TYR A 235 -0.85 -9.58 -20.44
CA TYR A 235 0.38 -9.18 -19.73
C TYR A 235 1.34 -10.35 -19.44
N GLN A 236 1.35 -11.40 -20.28
CA GLN A 236 2.22 -12.56 -20.06
C GLN A 236 3.71 -12.19 -20.10
N GLU A 237 4.14 -11.33 -21.03
CA GLU A 237 5.54 -10.90 -21.12
C GLU A 237 5.98 -10.14 -19.85
N LEU A 238 5.13 -9.22 -19.38
CA LEU A 238 5.35 -8.50 -18.14
C LEU A 238 5.40 -9.45 -16.94
N ALA A 239 4.52 -10.46 -16.87
CA ALA A 239 4.56 -11.47 -15.82
C ALA A 239 5.87 -12.29 -15.83
N ASN A 240 6.42 -12.58 -17.02
CA ASN A 240 7.72 -13.24 -17.16
C ASN A 240 8.86 -12.33 -16.63
N GLU A 241 8.84 -11.04 -16.97
CA GLU A 241 9.83 -10.08 -16.47
C GLU A 241 9.78 -9.93 -14.95
N ILE A 242 8.58 -9.87 -14.37
CA ILE A 242 8.38 -9.85 -12.92
C ILE A 242 8.94 -11.12 -12.26
N SER A 243 8.75 -12.28 -12.89
CA SER A 243 9.31 -13.54 -12.40
C SER A 243 10.84 -13.52 -12.40
N LEU A 244 11.48 -12.93 -13.41
CA LEU A 244 12.93 -12.75 -13.45
C LEU A 244 13.43 -11.81 -12.34
N ILE A 245 12.72 -10.71 -12.10
CA ILE A 245 13.04 -9.77 -11.01
C ILE A 245 12.90 -10.48 -9.65
N TRP A 246 11.86 -11.28 -9.46
CA TRP A 246 11.66 -12.07 -8.24
C TRP A 246 12.80 -13.05 -8.00
N SER A 247 13.24 -13.77 -9.05
CA SER A 247 14.41 -14.66 -8.97
C SER A 247 15.67 -13.88 -8.60
N GLU A 248 15.89 -12.70 -9.19
CA GLU A 248 17.03 -11.84 -8.91
C GLU A 248 17.08 -11.37 -7.45
N ILE A 249 15.95 -10.95 -6.89
CA ILE A 249 15.84 -10.53 -5.48
C ILE A 249 16.17 -11.69 -4.54
N ASN A 250 15.72 -12.90 -4.84
CA ASN A 250 15.99 -14.08 -4.01
C ASN A 250 17.47 -14.52 -4.00
N THR A 251 18.31 -13.95 -4.87
CA THR A 251 19.77 -14.14 -4.81
C THR A 251 20.47 -13.22 -3.81
N ILE A 252 19.76 -12.24 -3.23
CA ILE A 252 20.34 -11.28 -2.31
C ILE A 252 20.40 -11.90 -0.91
N PRO A 253 21.56 -11.84 -0.22
CA PRO A 253 21.68 -12.27 1.17
C PRO A 253 20.64 -11.56 2.06
N LYS A 254 19.88 -12.35 2.83
CA LYS A 254 18.75 -11.90 3.67
C LYS A 254 19.14 -11.56 5.10
#